data_AF-A0A7X9WK97-F1
#
_entry.id   AF-A0A7X9WK97-F1
#
_cell.length_a   1.000
_cell.length_b   1.000
_cell.length_c   1.000
_cell.angle_alpha   90.00
_cell.angle_beta   90.00
_cell.angle_gamma   90.00
#
_symmetry.space_group_name_H-M   'P 1'
#
loop_
_entity.id
_entity.type
_entity.pdbx_description
1 polymer ?
#
loop_
_entity_poly.entity_id
_entity_poly.type
_entity_poly.pdbx_seq_one_letter_code
_entity_poly.pdbx_strand_id
1 'polypeptide(L)'
;MMNRKDFLRGSLTAMAAASLPETARAASAAMDSGAGAASGAGPAGPVSITRLNPTMRLYPVKALGRLGDIRFGGAEIGTMMPFLGPGEITWTVTVPEAGRYDIALCCSTTVKGLPVKIKAGRTERDFAMPVTEGYFHPHPEGPAENPGDPSGESFFRLKEFYNFARVAVTGEFDLVRGVNVVRLRVLGEKALPGREVLRLRSVEVTPVSARAAIEADRKRAVSKRVNSDWFAKAGYGVWFHFLDLTQPPSGPRIPYEEAVNRIDVEELVGRVAETGAGYMIWTVNHGNPTCPAPIKSWEKLHPGFTTKRDLISEFADALGKRGIRLMLYMNPPGVGNMALNPGTVNGIPAYNEDDYANHLIEVFREFGTRYGSRVAGYWFDSTFEATECFPNLPFDAINAAVKTGYPERLVAWNNWVFPHETEWQDYFAGELTDLPVKSYGGRVIRNGVAKGLQGHVALRFDADWLHIKQDTPMPAPRFKAKELADFIIASQIEQVPVTLGVGIFQDGSFGPQAMPVLREVKRLVRDRGAPV
;
A
#
# COMPACT_ATOMS: atom_id res chain seq x y z
N MET A 1 -8.14 12.38 20.27
CA MET A 1 -7.26 11.21 20.04
C MET A 1 -8.11 10.07 19.51
N MET A 2 -7.73 9.46 18.39
CA MET A 2 -8.42 8.29 17.81
C MET A 2 -8.34 7.08 18.76
N ASN A 3 -9.41 6.29 18.82
CA ASN A 3 -9.37 4.98 19.49
C ASN A 3 -8.73 3.92 18.58
N ARG A 4 -8.44 2.72 19.10
CA ARG A 4 -7.80 1.63 18.33
C ARG A 4 -8.56 1.24 17.05
N LYS A 5 -9.88 1.26 17.06
CA LYS A 5 -10.69 0.98 15.86
C LYS A 5 -10.54 2.10 14.84
N ASP A 6 -10.55 3.36 15.28
CA ASP A 6 -10.36 4.53 14.42
C ASP A 6 -8.94 4.60 13.84
N PHE A 7 -7.94 4.08 14.55
CA PHE A 7 -6.54 4.04 14.08
C PHE A 7 -6.25 2.93 13.06
N LEU A 8 -6.83 1.74 13.26
CA LEU A 8 -6.78 0.66 12.25
C LEU A 8 -7.65 1.01 11.03
N ARG A 9 -8.73 1.75 11.27
CA ARG A 9 -9.41 2.53 10.25
C ARG A 9 -8.61 3.76 9.83
N GLY A 10 -7.56 4.21 10.48
CA GLY A 10 -6.73 5.32 9.99
C GLY A 10 -5.93 4.91 8.76
N SER A 11 -5.69 3.61 8.61
CA SER A 11 -5.17 2.94 7.42
C SER A 11 -6.25 2.32 6.52
N LEU A 12 -7.55 2.50 6.85
CA LEU A 12 -8.76 1.99 6.15
C LEU A 12 -9.97 2.97 6.21
N THR A 13 -9.69 4.26 6.38
CA THR A 13 -10.53 5.44 6.74
C THR A 13 -11.40 5.58 8.04
N ALA A 14 -11.18 6.61 8.91
CA ALA A 14 -12.14 7.72 9.31
C ALA A 14 -11.88 8.47 10.67
N MET A 15 -12.20 9.78 10.76
CA MET A 15 -12.42 10.55 12.01
C MET A 15 -13.56 11.58 11.86
N ALA A 16 -14.54 11.57 12.78
CA ALA A 16 -15.29 12.74 13.29
C ALA A 16 -15.94 12.30 14.63
N ALA A 17 -16.11 13.10 15.68
CA ALA A 17 -16.24 14.55 15.81
C ALA A 17 -15.91 15.01 17.24
N ALA A 18 -15.52 16.29 17.39
CA ALA A 18 -16.02 17.18 18.44
C ALA A 18 -15.75 18.65 18.08
N SER A 19 -16.84 19.41 17.87
CA SER A 19 -17.00 20.87 18.02
C SER A 19 -16.08 21.85 17.27
N LEU A 20 -16.61 22.49 16.22
CA LEU A 20 -16.22 23.83 15.77
C LEU A 20 -16.81 24.91 16.70
N PRO A 21 -16.16 26.08 16.80
CA PRO A 21 -16.85 27.31 16.39
C PRO A 21 -16.16 28.05 15.23
N GLU A 22 -16.93 28.93 14.60
CA GLU A 22 -16.69 29.69 13.38
C GLU A 22 -15.54 30.71 13.42
N THR A 23 -15.19 31.17 12.21
CA THR A 23 -14.26 32.26 11.80
C THR A 23 -12.79 31.80 11.69
N ALA A 24 -12.03 32.09 10.63
CA ALA A 24 -12.03 33.26 9.76
C ALA A 24 -11.57 32.93 8.33
N ARG A 25 -12.12 33.72 7.38
CA ARG A 25 -11.65 33.87 6.00
C ARG A 25 -10.39 34.77 5.96
N ALA A 26 -9.62 34.56 4.89
CA ALA A 26 -8.65 35.47 4.26
C ALA A 26 -7.26 35.59 4.87
N ALA A 27 -6.24 35.10 4.15
CA ALA A 27 -5.25 35.95 3.47
C ALA A 27 -4.23 35.08 2.72
N SER A 28 -4.23 35.13 1.38
CA SER A 28 -3.05 34.79 0.58
C SER A 28 -2.68 36.00 -0.26
N ALA A 29 -1.57 36.67 0.09
CA ALA A 29 -0.88 37.56 -0.82
C ALA A 29 0.57 37.75 -0.38
N ALA A 30 1.45 37.52 -1.36
CA ALA A 30 2.83 38.01 -1.50
C ALA A 30 3.88 37.53 -0.48
N MET A 31 4.89 36.81 -0.98
CA MET A 31 6.12 37.46 -1.44
C MET A 31 7.04 36.47 -2.16
N ASP A 32 7.57 36.97 -3.29
CA ASP A 32 8.57 36.36 -4.14
C ASP A 32 9.96 36.95 -3.82
N SER A 33 11.01 36.18 -4.12
CA SER A 33 12.33 36.56 -4.64
C SER A 33 13.54 35.94 -3.90
N GLY A 34 14.41 35.29 -4.69
CA GLY A 34 15.82 35.07 -4.36
C GLY A 34 16.41 33.73 -4.81
N ALA A 35 17.00 33.68 -6.01
CA ALA A 35 17.52 32.50 -6.71
C ALA A 35 18.96 32.06 -6.33
N GLY A 36 19.31 30.80 -6.64
CA GLY A 36 20.70 30.30 -6.74
C GLY A 36 20.80 28.79 -7.05
N ALA A 37 21.29 28.43 -8.25
CA ALA A 37 21.36 27.10 -8.91
C ALA A 37 22.37 26.10 -8.26
N ALA A 38 22.47 24.78 -8.53
CA ALA A 38 22.00 23.79 -9.53
C ALA A 38 22.02 22.39 -8.83
N SER A 39 21.29 21.32 -9.22
CA SER A 39 21.27 20.61 -10.50
C SER A 39 20.19 19.51 -10.49
N GLY A 40 19.53 19.28 -11.63
CA GLY A 40 18.80 18.04 -11.95
C GLY A 40 17.37 17.85 -11.39
N ALA A 41 16.70 18.88 -10.89
CA ALA A 41 15.33 18.74 -10.39
C ALA A 41 14.29 18.88 -11.52
N GLY A 42 13.27 18.01 -11.52
CA GLY A 42 12.04 18.21 -12.30
C GLY A 42 11.38 19.56 -11.96
N PRO A 43 10.30 19.97 -12.66
CA PRO A 43 9.74 21.32 -12.55
C PRO A 43 9.56 21.73 -11.07
N ALA A 44 10.19 22.86 -10.71
CA ALA A 44 10.30 23.34 -9.34
C ALA A 44 9.01 24.00 -8.82
N GLY A 45 8.00 24.18 -9.68
CA GLY A 45 6.69 24.73 -9.33
C GLY A 45 5.64 23.67 -8.99
N PRO A 46 4.46 24.10 -8.53
CA PRO A 46 3.32 23.21 -8.38
C PRO A 46 2.98 22.58 -9.74
N VAL A 47 2.60 21.30 -9.70
CA VAL A 47 2.14 20.53 -10.84
C VAL A 47 0.62 20.71 -10.96
N SER A 48 0.14 20.90 -12.19
CA SER A 48 -1.28 20.78 -12.52
C SER A 48 -1.51 19.50 -13.31
N ILE A 49 -2.54 18.74 -12.94
CA ILE A 49 -2.91 17.51 -13.65
C ILE A 49 -3.56 17.89 -14.96
N THR A 50 -2.76 17.80 -16.02
CA THR A 50 -3.19 18.09 -17.40
C THR A 50 -3.59 16.83 -18.16
N ARG A 51 -3.27 15.65 -17.61
CA ARG A 51 -3.56 14.34 -18.20
C ARG A 51 -4.34 13.49 -17.21
N LEU A 52 -5.57 13.17 -17.57
CA LEU A 52 -6.42 12.27 -16.79
C LEU A 52 -6.02 10.81 -17.03
N ASN A 53 -6.30 9.98 -16.03
CA ASN A 53 -6.26 8.53 -16.17
C ASN A 53 -7.31 8.12 -17.20
N PRO A 54 -6.92 7.49 -18.32
CA PRO A 54 -7.87 7.10 -19.36
C PRO A 54 -8.81 5.97 -18.90
N THR A 55 -8.45 5.23 -17.85
CA THR A 55 -9.25 4.12 -17.32
C THR A 55 -10.23 4.61 -16.26
N MET A 56 -11.51 4.58 -16.61
CA MET A 56 -12.61 4.89 -15.68
C MET A 56 -12.96 3.66 -14.86
N ARG A 57 -12.88 3.74 -13.53
CA ARG A 57 -13.18 2.63 -12.61
C ARG A 57 -14.57 2.77 -12.02
N LEU A 58 -15.42 1.78 -12.28
CA LEU A 58 -16.79 1.69 -11.78
C LEU A 58 -16.80 0.80 -10.54
N TYR A 59 -16.74 1.41 -9.37
CA TYR A 59 -16.77 0.72 -8.08
C TYR A 59 -18.21 0.37 -7.66
N PRO A 60 -18.43 -0.76 -6.96
CA PRO A 60 -19.75 -1.16 -6.50
C PRO A 60 -20.51 -0.09 -5.71
N VAL A 61 -19.85 0.68 -4.85
CA VAL A 61 -20.47 1.77 -4.06
C VAL A 61 -21.11 2.85 -4.93
N LYS A 62 -20.59 3.07 -6.14
CA LYS A 62 -21.12 4.06 -7.11
C LYS A 62 -22.16 3.46 -8.07
N ALA A 63 -22.62 2.23 -7.82
CA ALA A 63 -23.65 1.59 -8.64
C ALA A 63 -25.01 2.28 -8.51
N LEU A 64 -25.75 2.36 -9.62
CA LEU A 64 -27.13 2.84 -9.67
C LEU A 64 -28.15 1.80 -9.17
N GLY A 65 -27.85 0.52 -9.37
CA GLY A 65 -28.79 -0.55 -9.04
C GLY A 65 -28.07 -1.88 -8.91
N ARG A 66 -28.62 -2.73 -8.04
CA ARG A 66 -28.09 -4.06 -7.72
C ARG A 66 -29.27 -5.01 -7.53
N LEU A 67 -29.16 -6.23 -8.04
CA LEU A 67 -30.22 -7.24 -8.00
C LEU A 67 -29.61 -8.65 -7.87
N GLY A 68 -30.38 -9.59 -7.31
CA GLY A 68 -30.00 -10.99 -7.20
C GLY A 68 -29.17 -11.33 -5.96
N ASP A 69 -28.43 -12.43 -6.03
CA ASP A 69 -27.70 -13.02 -4.91
C ASP A 69 -26.34 -12.36 -4.69
N ILE A 70 -26.42 -11.11 -4.23
CA ILE A 70 -25.29 -10.23 -3.94
C ILE A 70 -25.41 -9.84 -2.47
N ARG A 71 -24.34 -10.05 -1.69
CA ARG A 71 -24.32 -9.54 -0.31
C ARG A 71 -23.81 -8.11 -0.32
N PHE A 72 -24.55 -7.23 0.35
CA PHE A 72 -24.16 -5.84 0.59
C PHE A 72 -24.27 -5.52 2.08
N GLY A 73 -23.23 -4.92 2.69
CA GLY A 73 -23.27 -4.49 4.08
C GLY A 73 -22.29 -3.37 4.40
N GLY A 74 -22.50 -2.68 5.54
CA GLY A 74 -21.55 -1.66 6.06
C GLY A 74 -20.17 -2.23 6.43
N ALA A 75 -20.07 -3.56 6.42
CA ALA A 75 -18.90 -4.38 6.63
C ALA A 75 -18.21 -4.77 5.30
N GLU A 76 -18.37 -4.01 4.24
CA GLU A 76 -17.66 -4.21 2.99
C GLU A 76 -17.06 -2.86 2.65
N ILE A 77 -15.75 -2.78 2.33
CA ILE A 77 -15.24 -1.59 1.66
C ILE A 77 -16.20 -1.41 0.48
N GLY A 78 -16.90 -0.29 0.35
CA GLY A 78 -17.86 -0.16 -0.75
C GLY A 78 -17.21 -0.27 -2.14
N THR A 79 -15.89 -0.42 -2.22
CA THR A 79 -15.15 -0.80 -3.41
C THR A 79 -15.03 -2.30 -3.66
N MET A 80 -15.58 -3.19 -2.81
CA MET A 80 -15.65 -4.64 -3.06
C MET A 80 -17.06 -5.18 -2.88
N MET A 81 -17.47 -6.10 -3.75
CA MET A 81 -18.80 -6.71 -3.73
C MET A 81 -18.73 -8.22 -3.95
N PRO A 82 -19.18 -9.04 -2.99
CA PRO A 82 -19.32 -10.47 -3.16
C PRO A 82 -20.62 -10.85 -3.89
N PHE A 83 -20.49 -11.66 -4.93
CA PHE A 83 -21.58 -12.41 -5.54
C PHE A 83 -21.61 -13.80 -4.92
N LEU A 84 -22.75 -14.19 -4.34
CA LEU A 84 -22.97 -15.54 -3.81
C LEU A 84 -23.58 -16.47 -4.87
N GLY A 85 -24.19 -15.89 -5.90
CA GLY A 85 -24.75 -16.59 -7.05
C GLY A 85 -25.13 -15.62 -8.18
N PRO A 86 -26.19 -15.91 -8.94
CA PRO A 86 -26.67 -15.06 -10.01
C PRO A 86 -27.06 -13.67 -9.51
N GLY A 87 -26.48 -12.64 -10.11
CA GLY A 87 -26.67 -11.27 -9.67
C GLY A 87 -26.31 -10.25 -10.75
N GLU A 88 -26.77 -9.03 -10.58
CA GLU A 88 -26.53 -7.91 -11.49
C GLU A 88 -26.13 -6.65 -10.73
N ILE A 89 -25.15 -5.93 -11.27
CA ILE A 89 -24.85 -4.55 -10.86
C ILE A 89 -24.88 -3.65 -12.10
N THR A 90 -25.52 -2.49 -11.95
CA THR A 90 -25.66 -1.47 -12.99
C THR A 90 -25.04 -0.14 -12.55
N TRP A 91 -24.30 0.50 -13.46
CA TRP A 91 -23.70 1.83 -13.30
C TRP A 91 -24.10 2.72 -14.48
N THR A 92 -23.85 4.02 -14.31
CA THR A 92 -23.66 4.93 -15.45
C THR A 92 -22.21 5.37 -15.52
N VAL A 93 -21.75 5.62 -16.74
CA VAL A 93 -20.43 6.21 -17.02
C VAL A 93 -20.60 7.32 -18.05
N THR A 94 -20.01 8.48 -17.77
CA THR A 94 -19.99 9.59 -18.72
C THR A 94 -18.68 9.54 -19.50
N VAL A 95 -18.76 9.39 -20.82
CA VAL A 95 -17.58 9.36 -21.69
C VAL A 95 -17.47 10.64 -22.52
N PRO A 96 -16.27 11.22 -22.69
CA PRO A 96 -16.09 12.51 -23.33
C PRO A 96 -16.31 12.47 -24.85
N GLU A 97 -16.04 11.32 -25.47
CA GLU A 97 -16.11 11.08 -26.91
C GLU A 97 -16.80 9.76 -27.20
N ALA A 98 -17.51 9.67 -28.33
CA ALA A 98 -18.02 8.40 -28.80
C ALA A 98 -16.88 7.55 -29.37
N GLY A 99 -16.91 6.25 -29.15
CA GLY A 99 -15.86 5.38 -29.67
C GLY A 99 -15.89 3.96 -29.11
N ARG A 100 -14.79 3.24 -29.36
CA ARG A 100 -14.57 1.87 -28.92
C ARG A 100 -13.83 1.86 -27.58
N TYR A 101 -14.29 1.00 -26.68
CA TYR A 101 -13.76 0.88 -25.33
C TYR A 101 -13.45 -0.58 -25.00
N ASP A 102 -12.33 -0.77 -24.30
CA ASP A 102 -12.01 -2.00 -23.57
C ASP A 102 -12.73 -2.02 -22.23
N ILE A 103 -13.14 -3.23 -21.83
CA ILE A 103 -13.63 -3.48 -20.48
C ILE A 103 -12.77 -4.55 -19.82
N ALA A 104 -12.37 -4.30 -18.58
CA ALA A 104 -11.75 -5.29 -17.71
C ALA A 104 -12.51 -5.38 -16.38
N LEU A 105 -12.42 -6.55 -15.73
CA LEU A 105 -12.93 -6.77 -14.40
C LEU A 105 -11.76 -6.88 -13.44
N CYS A 106 -11.70 -6.01 -12.43
CA CYS A 106 -10.83 -6.23 -11.28
C CYS A 106 -11.59 -7.08 -10.27
N CYS A 107 -11.25 -8.35 -10.15
CA CYS A 107 -12.01 -9.30 -9.33
C CYS A 107 -11.18 -10.50 -8.88
N SER A 108 -11.76 -11.32 -8.01
CA SER A 108 -11.24 -12.63 -7.62
C SER A 108 -12.31 -13.71 -7.82
N THR A 109 -11.94 -14.85 -8.42
CA THR A 109 -12.80 -16.05 -8.48
C THR A 109 -11.97 -17.33 -8.55
N THR A 110 -12.42 -18.36 -7.84
CA THR A 110 -11.91 -19.73 -7.93
C THR A 110 -12.72 -20.61 -8.88
N VAL A 111 -13.80 -20.07 -9.46
CA VAL A 111 -14.73 -20.81 -10.32
C VAL A 111 -14.28 -20.71 -11.78
N LYS A 112 -13.72 -21.80 -12.31
CA LYS A 112 -13.26 -21.87 -13.70
C LYS A 112 -14.45 -21.77 -14.65
N GLY A 113 -14.38 -20.82 -15.59
CA GLY A 113 -15.39 -20.64 -16.61
C GLY A 113 -16.70 -20.03 -16.09
N LEU A 114 -16.66 -19.30 -14.96
CA LEU A 114 -17.84 -18.66 -14.39
C LEU A 114 -18.50 -17.75 -15.46
N PRO A 115 -19.76 -18.03 -15.86
CA PRO A 115 -20.42 -17.27 -16.91
C PRO A 115 -20.80 -15.88 -16.40
N VAL A 116 -20.31 -14.87 -17.09
CA VAL A 116 -20.68 -13.47 -16.87
C VAL A 116 -21.13 -12.82 -18.18
N LYS A 117 -21.98 -11.82 -18.07
CA LYS A 117 -22.46 -11.03 -19.20
C LYS A 117 -22.23 -9.56 -18.91
N ILE A 118 -21.57 -8.88 -19.84
CA ILE A 118 -21.28 -7.44 -19.76
C ILE A 118 -22.07 -6.72 -20.83
N LYS A 119 -22.85 -5.72 -20.43
CA LYS A 119 -23.48 -4.78 -21.35
C LYS A 119 -22.91 -3.40 -21.10
N ALA A 120 -22.46 -2.72 -22.14
CA ALA A 120 -22.01 -1.35 -22.08
C ALA A 120 -22.47 -0.60 -23.33
N GLY A 121 -23.22 0.48 -23.14
CA GLY A 121 -23.87 1.18 -24.25
C GLY A 121 -24.81 0.25 -25.02
N ARG A 122 -24.57 0.08 -26.32
CA ARG A 122 -25.36 -0.80 -27.20
C ARG A 122 -24.78 -2.21 -27.33
N THR A 123 -23.57 -2.44 -26.84
CA THR A 123 -22.87 -3.72 -26.99
C THR A 123 -23.12 -4.59 -25.76
N GLU A 124 -23.43 -5.87 -25.99
CA GLU A 124 -23.51 -6.90 -24.96
C GLU A 124 -22.60 -8.08 -25.34
N ARG A 125 -21.90 -8.64 -24.36
CA ARG A 125 -20.95 -9.74 -24.54
C ARG A 125 -21.13 -10.77 -23.42
N ASP A 126 -21.14 -12.03 -23.81
CA ASP A 126 -20.96 -13.15 -22.90
C ASP A 126 -19.46 -13.42 -22.72
N PHE A 127 -19.06 -13.73 -21.49
CA PHE A 127 -17.67 -13.95 -21.14
C PHE A 127 -17.57 -15.06 -20.08
N ALA A 128 -16.64 -15.99 -20.29
CA ALA A 128 -16.34 -17.04 -19.34
C ALA A 128 -15.11 -16.62 -18.53
N MET A 129 -15.30 -16.33 -17.24
CA MET A 129 -14.22 -15.89 -16.37
C MET A 129 -13.18 -17.00 -16.17
N PRO A 130 -11.87 -16.70 -16.33
CA PRO A 130 -10.83 -17.60 -15.85
C PRO A 130 -10.75 -17.56 -14.32
N VAL A 131 -10.15 -18.60 -13.73
CA VAL A 131 -9.71 -18.57 -12.33
C VAL A 131 -8.68 -17.47 -12.18
N THR A 132 -8.80 -16.66 -11.14
CA THR A 132 -7.83 -15.59 -10.88
C THR A 132 -6.60 -16.15 -10.16
N GLU A 133 -5.43 -15.70 -10.59
CA GLU A 133 -4.14 -16.16 -10.07
C GLU A 133 -3.41 -15.05 -9.32
N GLY A 134 -2.67 -15.43 -8.30
CA GLY A 134 -1.87 -14.53 -7.47
C GLY A 134 -1.06 -15.29 -6.42
N TYR A 135 -0.51 -14.55 -5.46
CA TYR A 135 0.47 -15.07 -4.51
C TYR A 135 -0.14 -15.66 -3.24
N PHE A 136 -1.44 -15.48 -3.03
CA PHE A 136 -2.14 -16.07 -1.90
C PHE A 136 -2.62 -17.48 -2.23
N HIS A 137 -2.79 -18.30 -1.20
CA HIS A 137 -3.39 -19.63 -1.29
C HIS A 137 -4.88 -19.55 -0.90
N PRO A 138 -5.77 -19.12 -1.83
CA PRO A 138 -7.18 -18.95 -1.51
C PRO A 138 -7.76 -20.30 -1.09
N HIS A 139 -8.45 -20.33 0.05
CA HIS A 139 -9.18 -21.51 0.46
C HIS A 139 -10.16 -21.94 -0.65
N PRO A 140 -10.16 -23.21 -1.09
CA PRO A 140 -10.92 -23.63 -2.27
C PRO A 140 -12.43 -23.42 -2.13
N GLU A 141 -12.96 -23.51 -0.92
CA GLU A 141 -14.39 -23.26 -0.63
C GLU A 141 -14.73 -21.77 -0.48
N GLY A 142 -13.71 -20.91 -0.42
CA GLY A 142 -13.83 -19.53 0.03
C GLY A 142 -13.97 -19.43 1.56
N PRO A 143 -14.24 -18.23 2.09
CA PRO A 143 -14.39 -18.02 3.54
C PRO A 143 -15.69 -18.64 4.07
N ALA A 144 -15.67 -19.14 5.31
CA ALA A 144 -16.86 -19.69 5.99
C ALA A 144 -17.77 -18.60 6.58
N GLU A 145 -17.18 -17.46 6.94
CA GLU A 145 -17.86 -16.26 7.42
C GLU A 145 -17.81 -15.15 6.36
N ASN A 146 -18.33 -13.95 6.64
CA ASN A 146 -18.12 -12.78 5.77
C ASN A 146 -16.75 -12.14 6.05
N PRO A 147 -15.70 -12.36 5.23
CA PRO A 147 -14.49 -11.57 5.34
C PRO A 147 -14.76 -10.27 4.61
N GLY A 148 -14.58 -9.16 5.31
CA GLY A 148 -14.94 -7.87 4.75
C GLY A 148 -15.15 -6.79 5.78
N ASP A 149 -15.55 -7.16 7.01
CA ASP A 149 -15.87 -6.18 8.05
C ASP A 149 -14.64 -5.32 8.36
N PRO A 150 -14.57 -4.06 7.88
CA PRO A 150 -13.40 -3.21 8.07
C PRO A 150 -13.21 -2.85 9.55
N SER A 151 -14.17 -3.20 10.42
CA SER A 151 -14.08 -3.05 11.87
C SER A 151 -13.65 -4.32 12.61
N GLY A 152 -13.45 -5.43 11.91
CA GLY A 152 -13.07 -6.73 12.46
C GLY A 152 -11.82 -7.34 11.83
N GLU A 153 -11.18 -8.27 12.54
CA GLU A 153 -9.98 -9.00 12.07
C GLU A 153 -10.24 -9.82 10.79
N SER A 154 -11.50 -10.14 10.48
CA SER A 154 -11.89 -10.85 9.25
C SER A 154 -11.56 -10.07 7.97
N PHE A 155 -11.44 -8.75 8.05
CA PHE A 155 -10.99 -7.91 6.94
C PHE A 155 -9.55 -8.21 6.53
N PHE A 156 -8.63 -8.24 7.49
CA PHE A 156 -7.21 -8.48 7.21
C PHE A 156 -6.92 -9.92 6.77
N ARG A 157 -7.87 -10.84 7.00
CA ARG A 157 -7.86 -12.22 6.51
C ARG A 157 -8.41 -12.36 5.09
N LEU A 158 -8.95 -11.32 4.46
CA LEU A 158 -9.43 -11.35 3.06
C LEU A 158 -8.37 -11.92 2.10
N LYS A 159 -7.12 -11.52 2.28
CA LYS A 159 -5.99 -11.99 1.47
C LYS A 159 -5.81 -13.52 1.50
N GLU A 160 -6.25 -14.20 2.55
CA GLU A 160 -6.18 -15.68 2.66
C GLU A 160 -7.18 -16.37 1.73
N PHE A 161 -8.14 -15.63 1.16
CA PHE A 161 -9.24 -16.16 0.37
C PHE A 161 -9.27 -15.66 -1.08
N TYR A 162 -8.54 -14.59 -1.40
CA TYR A 162 -8.68 -13.92 -2.70
C TYR A 162 -7.35 -13.63 -3.38
N ASN A 163 -7.29 -13.94 -4.67
CA ASN A 163 -6.27 -13.45 -5.58
C ASN A 163 -6.97 -12.52 -6.58
N PHE A 164 -6.90 -11.21 -6.33
CA PHE A 164 -7.46 -10.27 -7.29
C PHE A 164 -6.60 -10.18 -8.54
N ALA A 165 -7.24 -10.09 -9.70
CA ALA A 165 -6.58 -9.88 -10.98
C ALA A 165 -7.42 -8.92 -11.83
N ARG A 166 -6.75 -8.25 -12.78
CA ARG A 166 -7.45 -7.58 -13.89
C ARG A 166 -7.67 -8.61 -15.00
N VAL A 167 -8.94 -8.89 -15.27
CA VAL A 167 -9.37 -9.84 -16.30
C VAL A 167 -9.98 -9.05 -17.45
N ALA A 168 -9.29 -9.00 -18.59
CA ALA A 168 -9.80 -8.35 -19.79
C ALA A 168 -10.99 -9.13 -20.37
N VAL A 169 -12.10 -8.44 -20.62
CA VAL A 169 -13.26 -8.99 -21.33
C VAL A 169 -12.93 -9.01 -22.82
N THR A 170 -13.19 -10.12 -23.49
CA THR A 170 -12.84 -10.26 -24.91
C THR A 170 -13.73 -9.38 -25.78
N GLY A 171 -13.11 -8.59 -26.66
CA GLY A 171 -13.78 -7.71 -27.60
C GLY A 171 -13.96 -6.29 -27.09
N GLU A 172 -14.38 -5.41 -27.99
CA GLU A 172 -14.56 -3.97 -27.74
C GLU A 172 -16.06 -3.64 -27.62
N PHE A 173 -16.35 -2.54 -26.93
CA PHE A 173 -17.69 -2.02 -26.66
C PHE A 173 -17.86 -0.63 -27.26
N ASP A 174 -19.00 -0.38 -27.90
CA ASP A 174 -19.32 0.90 -28.53
C ASP A 174 -20.10 1.78 -27.54
N LEU A 175 -19.47 2.88 -27.12
CA LEU A 175 -20.06 3.90 -26.26
C LEU A 175 -20.31 5.18 -27.03
N VAL A 176 -21.39 5.88 -26.69
CA VAL A 176 -21.72 7.20 -27.25
C VAL A 176 -21.20 8.31 -26.35
N ARG A 177 -20.88 9.48 -26.90
CA ARG A 177 -20.54 10.65 -26.09
C ARG A 177 -21.63 10.94 -25.06
N GLY A 178 -21.22 11.24 -23.82
CA GLY A 178 -22.14 11.48 -22.71
C GLY A 178 -22.39 10.23 -21.87
N VAL A 179 -23.59 10.12 -21.31
CA VAL A 179 -23.94 9.08 -20.33
C VAL A 179 -24.24 7.75 -21.02
N ASN A 180 -23.58 6.69 -20.57
CA ASN A 180 -23.81 5.31 -20.99
C ASN A 180 -24.15 4.45 -19.79
N VAL A 181 -24.98 3.42 -19.99
CA VAL A 181 -25.23 2.39 -18.98
C VAL A 181 -24.20 1.28 -19.13
N VAL A 182 -23.61 0.87 -18.01
CA VAL A 182 -22.74 -0.31 -17.91
C VAL A 182 -23.34 -1.28 -16.91
N ARG A 183 -23.40 -2.56 -17.26
CA ARG A 183 -24.03 -3.60 -16.47
C ARG A 183 -23.19 -4.87 -16.50
N LEU A 184 -22.90 -5.40 -15.32
CA LEU A 184 -22.30 -6.71 -15.13
C LEU A 184 -23.38 -7.65 -14.57
N ARG A 185 -23.56 -8.79 -15.22
CA ARG A 185 -24.35 -9.92 -14.74
C ARG A 185 -23.43 -11.10 -14.47
N VAL A 186 -23.48 -11.62 -13.26
CA VAL A 186 -22.94 -12.95 -12.93
C VAL A 186 -24.08 -13.94 -13.06
N LEU A 187 -23.89 -15.00 -13.83
CA LEU A 187 -24.93 -15.99 -14.13
C LEU A 187 -24.68 -17.34 -13.45
N GLY A 188 -23.47 -17.55 -12.94
CA GLY A 188 -23.10 -18.82 -12.33
C GLY A 188 -23.61 -18.94 -10.89
N GLU A 189 -24.14 -20.12 -10.58
CA GLU A 189 -24.43 -20.57 -9.23
C GLU A 189 -23.23 -21.33 -8.66
N LYS A 190 -23.09 -21.35 -7.33
CA LYS A 190 -22.06 -22.17 -6.68
C LYS A 190 -22.56 -23.58 -6.43
N ALA A 191 -21.63 -24.53 -6.30
CA ALA A 191 -21.93 -25.90 -5.88
C ALA A 191 -22.38 -26.02 -4.40
N LEU A 192 -22.11 -25.00 -3.57
CA LEU A 192 -22.43 -24.98 -2.14
C LEU A 192 -23.14 -23.67 -1.74
N PRO A 193 -24.27 -23.74 -1.00
CA PRO A 193 -25.02 -22.56 -0.56
C PRO A 193 -24.18 -21.56 0.27
N GLY A 194 -24.42 -20.26 0.08
CA GLY A 194 -23.88 -19.19 0.93
C GLY A 194 -22.40 -18.83 0.72
N ARG A 195 -21.76 -19.38 -0.31
CA ARG A 195 -20.34 -19.13 -0.61
C ARG A 195 -20.19 -18.24 -1.85
N GLU A 196 -19.10 -17.48 -1.93
CA GLU A 196 -18.91 -16.48 -3.01
C GLU A 196 -18.46 -17.10 -4.33
N VAL A 197 -19.16 -16.85 -5.44
CA VAL A 197 -18.73 -17.24 -6.80
C VAL A 197 -17.73 -16.25 -7.40
N LEU A 198 -17.84 -14.98 -7.04
CA LEU A 198 -17.02 -13.89 -7.53
C LEU A 198 -16.96 -12.81 -6.46
N ARG A 199 -15.79 -12.22 -6.25
CA ARG A 199 -15.65 -10.96 -5.53
C ARG A 199 -15.16 -9.88 -6.49
N LEU A 200 -16.01 -8.89 -6.74
CA LEU A 200 -15.74 -7.79 -7.67
C LEU A 200 -15.16 -6.60 -6.91
N ARG A 201 -14.08 -6.00 -7.40
CA ARG A 201 -13.60 -4.69 -6.97
C ARG A 201 -14.08 -3.57 -7.91
N SER A 202 -13.93 -3.74 -9.21
CA SER A 202 -14.36 -2.72 -10.17
C SER A 202 -14.60 -3.30 -11.56
N VAL A 203 -15.44 -2.59 -12.34
CA VAL A 203 -15.46 -2.68 -13.80
C VAL A 203 -14.64 -1.51 -14.34
N GLU A 204 -13.63 -1.78 -15.15
CA GLU A 204 -12.70 -0.78 -15.68
C GLU A 204 -13.01 -0.55 -17.16
N VAL A 205 -13.31 0.70 -17.54
CA VAL A 205 -13.67 1.10 -18.90
C VAL A 205 -12.57 1.98 -19.46
N THR A 206 -11.90 1.54 -20.53
CA THR A 206 -10.73 2.24 -21.10
C THR A 206 -10.95 2.49 -22.59
N PRO A 207 -10.80 3.72 -23.10
CA PRO A 207 -10.92 3.98 -24.53
C PRO A 207 -9.79 3.28 -25.30
N VAL A 208 -10.13 2.61 -26.40
CA VAL A 208 -9.16 1.91 -27.25
C VAL A 208 -8.08 2.86 -27.78
N SER A 209 -8.44 4.12 -28.01
CA SER A 209 -7.51 5.18 -28.42
C SER A 209 -6.41 5.45 -27.39
N ALA A 210 -6.63 5.13 -26.10
CA ALA A 210 -5.63 5.32 -25.05
C ALA A 210 -4.63 4.16 -24.93
N ARG A 211 -4.86 3.00 -25.57
CA ARG A 211 -3.98 1.81 -25.45
C ARG A 211 -2.50 2.15 -25.69
N ALA A 212 -2.21 2.87 -26.77
CA ALA A 212 -0.84 3.24 -27.14
C ALA A 212 -0.21 4.17 -26.10
N ALA A 213 -0.98 5.11 -25.56
CA ALA A 213 -0.50 6.08 -24.59
C ALA A 213 -0.29 5.46 -23.19
N ILE A 214 -1.10 4.46 -22.81
CA ILE A 214 -0.91 3.64 -21.60
C ILE A 214 0.35 2.80 -21.73
N GLU A 215 0.51 2.10 -22.86
CA GLU A 215 1.69 1.26 -23.10
C GLU A 215 2.98 2.09 -23.18
N ALA A 216 2.93 3.29 -23.78
CA ALA A 216 4.05 4.21 -23.78
C ALA A 216 4.42 4.66 -22.36
N ASP A 217 3.43 4.98 -21.52
CA ASP A 217 3.65 5.36 -20.11
C ASP A 217 4.28 4.21 -19.32
N ARG A 218 3.74 2.99 -19.46
CA ARG A 218 4.31 1.78 -18.88
C ARG A 218 5.76 1.59 -19.29
N LYS A 219 6.09 1.72 -20.58
CA LYS A 219 7.49 1.63 -21.05
C LYS A 219 8.38 2.70 -20.42
N ARG A 220 7.90 3.95 -20.31
CA ARG A 220 8.65 5.02 -19.61
C ARG A 220 8.90 4.63 -18.15
N ALA A 221 7.87 4.23 -17.42
CA ALA A 221 7.98 3.85 -16.02
C ALA A 221 8.96 2.69 -15.81
N VAL A 222 8.84 1.61 -16.62
CA VAL A 222 9.76 0.46 -16.58
C VAL A 222 11.20 0.88 -16.88
N SER A 223 11.41 1.79 -17.84
CA SER A 223 12.76 2.30 -18.16
C SER A 223 13.39 3.13 -17.04
N LYS A 224 12.58 3.57 -16.06
CA LYS A 224 13.01 4.33 -14.88
C LYS A 224 13.18 3.46 -13.63
N ARG A 225 12.97 2.15 -13.72
CA ARG A 225 13.28 1.22 -12.64
C ARG A 225 14.77 1.22 -12.37
N VAL A 226 15.13 1.29 -11.08
CA VAL A 226 16.53 1.38 -10.65
C VAL A 226 17.13 0.00 -10.39
N ASN A 227 18.45 -0.06 -10.21
CA ASN A 227 19.11 -1.32 -9.89
C ASN A 227 18.76 -1.77 -8.45
N SER A 228 18.07 -2.91 -8.32
CA SER A 228 17.67 -3.50 -7.04
C SER A 228 18.64 -4.58 -6.50
N ASP A 229 19.86 -4.69 -7.04
CA ASP A 229 20.82 -5.77 -6.71
C ASP A 229 21.18 -5.79 -5.24
N TRP A 230 21.35 -4.61 -4.64
CA TRP A 230 21.68 -4.53 -3.23
C TRP A 230 20.56 -5.13 -2.37
N PHE A 231 19.30 -4.92 -2.78
CA PHE A 231 18.12 -5.37 -2.04
C PHE A 231 17.94 -6.87 -2.22
N ALA A 232 18.12 -7.36 -3.45
CA ALA A 232 18.15 -8.78 -3.77
C ALA A 232 19.25 -9.53 -2.97
N LYS A 233 20.45 -8.94 -2.85
CA LYS A 233 21.56 -9.49 -2.06
C LYS A 233 21.37 -9.36 -0.54
N ALA A 234 20.54 -8.44 -0.08
CA ALA A 234 20.32 -8.23 1.34
C ALA A 234 19.71 -9.47 1.99
N GLY A 235 18.87 -10.23 1.27
CA GLY A 235 18.27 -11.48 1.73
C GLY A 235 17.17 -11.31 2.76
N TYR A 236 17.42 -10.58 3.84
CA TYR A 236 16.37 -10.15 4.76
C TYR A 236 16.70 -8.85 5.48
N GLY A 237 15.65 -8.19 5.98
CA GLY A 237 15.71 -7.00 6.81
C GLY A 237 14.65 -7.04 7.92
N VAL A 238 14.67 -6.03 8.77
CA VAL A 238 13.67 -5.85 9.85
C VAL A 238 12.86 -4.59 9.63
N TRP A 239 11.65 -4.55 10.16
CA TRP A 239 10.75 -3.40 10.06
C TRP A 239 10.08 -3.15 11.39
N PHE A 240 10.20 -1.92 11.89
CA PHE A 240 9.55 -1.45 13.10
C PHE A 240 8.40 -0.48 12.79
N HIS A 241 7.21 -0.81 13.26
CA HIS A 241 6.09 0.13 13.29
C HIS A 241 6.06 0.84 14.65
N PHE A 242 6.90 1.87 14.77
CA PHE A 242 6.92 2.76 15.91
C PHE A 242 6.06 4.00 15.62
N LEU A 243 5.03 4.21 16.43
CA LEU A 243 3.96 5.19 16.19
C LEU A 243 3.58 5.89 17.51
N ASP A 244 2.76 6.94 17.42
CA ASP A 244 2.23 7.64 18.60
C ASP A 244 1.31 6.78 19.46
N LEU A 245 0.82 5.66 18.93
CA LEU A 245 0.04 4.69 19.68
C LEU A 245 0.85 3.52 20.25
N THR A 246 2.14 3.41 19.93
CA THR A 246 3.02 2.36 20.43
C THR A 246 3.07 2.41 21.96
N GLN A 247 2.91 1.25 22.60
CA GLN A 247 2.84 1.15 24.06
C GLN A 247 4.22 0.83 24.67
N PRO A 248 4.49 1.30 25.90
CA PRO A 248 5.66 0.85 26.66
C PRO A 248 5.48 -0.61 27.14
N PRO A 249 6.53 -1.26 27.67
CA PRO A 249 6.41 -2.61 28.22
C PRO A 249 5.40 -2.72 29.37
N SER A 250 5.25 -1.64 30.14
CA SER A 250 4.24 -1.50 31.20
C SER A 250 3.94 -0.04 31.46
N GLY A 251 2.73 0.24 31.97
CA GLY A 251 2.32 1.57 32.39
C GLY A 251 1.76 2.43 31.26
N PRO A 252 1.50 3.72 31.55
CA PRO A 252 0.85 4.61 30.60
C PRO A 252 1.79 4.99 29.45
N ARG A 253 1.21 5.06 28.24
CA ARG A 253 1.87 5.61 27.07
C ARG A 253 2.25 7.08 27.26
N ILE A 254 3.46 7.46 26.87
CA ILE A 254 3.93 8.85 26.86
C ILE A 254 3.66 9.52 25.49
N PRO A 255 3.72 10.87 25.38
CA PRO A 255 3.59 11.57 24.10
C PRO A 255 4.63 11.13 23.07
N TYR A 256 4.29 11.22 21.78
CA TYR A 256 5.13 10.72 20.69
C TYR A 256 6.52 11.39 20.63
N GLU A 257 6.60 12.72 20.75
CA GLU A 257 7.90 13.40 20.76
C GLU A 257 8.77 12.97 21.95
N GLU A 258 8.17 12.75 23.13
CA GLU A 258 8.90 12.24 24.28
C GLU A 258 9.40 10.81 24.04
N ALA A 259 8.57 9.95 23.45
CA ALA A 259 8.97 8.60 23.05
C ALA A 259 10.13 8.60 22.06
N VAL A 260 10.03 9.42 21.00
CA VAL A 260 11.10 9.61 20.02
C VAL A 260 12.38 10.10 20.69
N ASN A 261 12.31 11.02 21.66
CA ASN A 261 13.48 11.52 22.37
C ASN A 261 14.14 10.49 23.29
N ARG A 262 13.41 9.47 23.74
CA ARG A 262 13.94 8.39 24.59
C ARG A 262 14.63 7.26 23.83
N ILE A 263 14.46 7.17 22.51
CA ILE A 263 15.11 6.12 21.71
C ILE A 263 16.63 6.28 21.77
N ASP A 264 17.31 5.27 22.32
CA ASP A 264 18.75 5.11 22.13
C ASP A 264 19.01 4.48 20.75
N VAL A 265 19.48 5.31 19.82
CA VAL A 265 19.70 4.92 18.43
C VAL A 265 20.83 3.90 18.31
N GLU A 266 21.93 4.08 19.04
CA GLU A 266 23.09 3.18 18.92
C GLU A 266 22.78 1.82 19.56
N GLU A 267 22.03 1.78 20.66
CA GLU A 267 21.55 0.53 21.25
C GLU A 267 20.58 -0.21 20.31
N LEU A 268 19.55 0.47 19.81
CA LEU A 268 18.57 -0.13 18.89
C LEU A 268 19.26 -0.66 17.63
N VAL A 269 20.10 0.16 17.00
CA VAL A 269 20.83 -0.23 15.79
C VAL A 269 21.84 -1.35 16.07
N GLY A 270 22.46 -1.37 17.27
CA GLY A 270 23.26 -2.49 17.75
C GLY A 270 22.47 -3.80 17.75
N ARG A 271 21.27 -3.79 18.33
CA ARG A 271 20.36 -4.95 18.32
C ARG A 271 19.95 -5.35 16.92
N VAL A 272 19.67 -4.39 16.03
CA VAL A 272 19.39 -4.68 14.60
C VAL A 272 20.57 -5.39 13.94
N ALA A 273 21.80 -4.93 14.16
CA ALA A 273 22.99 -5.58 13.60
C ALA A 273 23.18 -7.02 14.13
N GLU A 274 22.85 -7.28 15.40
CA GLU A 274 22.87 -8.64 15.96
C GLU A 274 21.88 -9.58 15.26
N THR A 275 20.82 -9.07 14.63
CA THR A 275 19.88 -9.89 13.85
C THR A 275 20.44 -10.32 12.49
N GLY A 276 21.53 -9.72 11.99
CA GLY A 276 22.07 -9.98 10.66
C GLY A 276 21.23 -9.41 9.49
N ALA A 277 20.31 -8.50 9.79
CA ALA A 277 19.52 -7.77 8.80
C ALA A 277 20.41 -6.92 7.87
N GLY A 278 20.13 -6.96 6.56
CA GLY A 278 20.84 -6.13 5.57
C GLY A 278 20.24 -4.73 5.40
N TYR A 279 19.02 -4.53 5.89
CA TYR A 279 18.32 -3.25 5.91
C TYR A 279 17.32 -3.18 7.06
N MET A 280 16.93 -1.95 7.41
CA MET A 280 15.87 -1.64 8.36
C MET A 280 14.83 -0.76 7.67
N ILE A 281 13.54 -1.10 7.80
CA ILE A 281 12.43 -0.22 7.46
C ILE A 281 11.94 0.47 8.74
N TRP A 282 11.90 1.80 8.74
CA TRP A 282 11.33 2.58 9.83
C TRP A 282 10.04 3.28 9.40
N THR A 283 9.00 3.16 10.21
CA THR A 283 7.71 3.83 9.97
C THR A 283 7.79 5.31 10.33
N VAL A 284 7.53 6.18 9.35
CA VAL A 284 7.48 7.64 9.55
C VAL A 284 6.11 8.05 10.09
N ASN A 285 5.04 7.63 9.40
CA ASN A 285 3.65 7.90 9.75
C ASN A 285 2.76 6.70 9.45
N HIS A 286 1.53 6.69 9.96
CA HIS A 286 0.51 5.68 9.62
C HIS A 286 -0.88 6.35 9.59
N GLY A 287 -1.79 5.96 10.48
CA GLY A 287 -3.12 6.54 10.60
C GLY A 287 -3.08 7.97 11.13
N ASN A 288 -2.17 8.26 12.06
CA ASN A 288 -1.83 9.63 12.45
C ASN A 288 -0.64 10.13 11.61
N PRO A 289 -0.62 11.41 11.20
CA PRO A 289 0.44 11.99 10.38
C PRO A 289 1.63 12.42 11.25
N THR A 290 2.03 11.63 12.23
CA THR A 290 3.22 11.91 13.05
C THR A 290 4.49 11.79 12.19
N CYS A 291 5.53 12.53 12.52
CA CYS A 291 6.81 12.48 11.82
C CYS A 291 7.98 12.60 12.80
N PRO A 292 8.90 11.62 12.88
CA PRO A 292 10.01 11.63 13.83
C PRO A 292 11.20 12.49 13.34
N ALA A 293 10.91 13.60 12.65
CA ALA A 293 11.90 14.56 12.17
C ALA A 293 11.27 15.95 11.94
N PRO A 294 12.06 17.04 12.04
CA PRO A 294 11.58 18.41 11.84
C PRO A 294 11.50 18.76 10.34
N ILE A 295 10.55 18.14 9.64
CA ILE A 295 10.30 18.33 8.20
C ILE A 295 9.37 19.53 7.99
N LYS A 296 9.83 20.55 7.26
CA LYS A 296 9.12 21.83 7.14
C LYS A 296 7.82 21.69 6.34
N SER A 297 7.87 21.01 5.21
CA SER A 297 6.70 20.75 4.37
C SER A 297 5.66 19.91 5.11
N TRP A 298 6.11 19.02 5.99
CA TRP A 298 5.24 18.21 6.84
C TRP A 298 4.59 19.06 7.91
N GLU A 299 5.36 19.87 8.64
CA GLU A 299 4.86 20.77 9.69
C GLU A 299 3.87 21.80 9.14
N LYS A 300 4.09 22.28 7.91
CA LYS A 300 3.14 23.14 7.19
C LYS A 300 1.79 22.46 6.94
N LEU A 301 1.80 21.16 6.61
CA LEU A 301 0.58 20.38 6.34
C LEU A 301 -0.08 19.86 7.62
N HIS A 302 0.74 19.52 8.62
CA HIS A 302 0.37 18.88 9.87
C HIS A 302 1.03 19.60 11.05
N PRO A 303 0.56 20.81 11.43
CA PRO A 303 1.16 21.57 12.51
C PRO A 303 1.18 20.80 13.84
N GLY A 304 2.34 20.74 14.49
CA GLY A 304 2.57 20.05 15.76
C GLY A 304 2.73 18.53 15.67
N PHE A 305 2.83 17.96 14.47
CA PHE A 305 3.02 16.52 14.29
C PHE A 305 4.46 16.09 14.00
N THR A 306 5.38 17.05 13.85
CA THR A 306 6.82 16.77 13.75
C THR A 306 7.50 16.77 15.12
N THR A 307 8.63 16.08 15.24
CA THR A 307 9.52 16.14 16.41
C THR A 307 10.69 17.10 16.16
N LYS A 308 11.21 17.72 17.22
CA LYS A 308 12.44 18.53 17.13
C LYS A 308 13.67 17.70 16.80
N ARG A 309 13.76 16.49 17.39
CA ARG A 309 14.80 15.50 17.09
C ARG A 309 14.60 14.96 15.68
N ASP A 310 15.69 14.83 14.92
CA ASP A 310 15.71 14.17 13.61
C ASP A 310 16.16 12.71 13.77
N LEU A 311 15.24 11.87 14.23
CA LEU A 311 15.52 10.45 14.47
C LEU A 311 15.88 9.72 13.17
N ILE A 312 15.32 10.15 12.04
CA ILE A 312 15.59 9.55 10.73
C ILE A 312 17.05 9.75 10.34
N SER A 313 17.59 10.97 10.49
CA SER A 313 19.01 11.25 10.21
C SER A 313 19.92 10.43 11.12
N GLU A 314 19.61 10.35 12.42
CA GLU A 314 20.39 9.57 13.37
C GLU A 314 20.41 8.07 13.03
N PHE A 315 19.26 7.48 12.67
CA PHE A 315 19.22 6.10 12.18
C PHE A 315 20.01 5.91 10.90
N ALA A 316 19.91 6.85 9.95
CA ALA A 316 20.62 6.74 8.69
C ALA A 316 22.14 6.68 8.91
N ASP A 317 22.65 7.50 9.83
CA ASP A 317 24.07 7.54 10.17
C ASP A 317 24.50 6.28 10.95
N ALA A 318 23.75 5.88 11.99
CA ALA A 318 24.08 4.73 12.83
C ALA A 318 24.01 3.38 12.09
N LEU A 319 23.00 3.19 11.23
CA LEU A 319 22.87 2.01 10.36
C LEU A 319 23.96 2.02 9.27
N GLY A 320 24.22 3.19 8.67
CA GLY A 320 25.24 3.36 7.64
C GLY A 320 26.64 2.95 8.11
N LYS A 321 27.03 3.33 9.34
CA LYS A 321 28.29 2.89 9.99
C LYS A 321 28.44 1.36 10.06
N ARG A 322 27.33 0.63 10.04
CA ARG A 322 27.28 -0.84 10.15
C ARG A 322 26.96 -1.52 8.81
N GLY A 323 26.91 -0.77 7.71
CA GLY A 323 26.59 -1.30 6.38
C GLY A 323 25.14 -1.76 6.23
N ILE A 324 24.24 -1.34 7.12
CA ILE A 324 22.81 -1.64 7.07
C ILE A 324 22.12 -0.46 6.38
N ARG A 325 21.26 -0.73 5.39
CA ARG A 325 20.54 0.34 4.69
C ARG A 325 19.26 0.73 5.41
N LEU A 326 18.96 2.02 5.46
CA LEU A 326 17.67 2.53 5.93
C LEU A 326 16.68 2.63 4.76
N MET A 327 15.48 2.13 4.97
CA MET A 327 14.30 2.41 4.15
C MET A 327 13.21 3.01 5.03
N LEU A 328 12.29 3.76 4.44
CA LEU A 328 11.20 4.39 5.17
C LEU A 328 9.85 3.85 4.72
N TYR A 329 9.02 3.49 5.69
CA TYR A 329 7.60 3.31 5.45
C TYR A 329 6.88 4.65 5.61
N MET A 330 5.95 4.94 4.71
CA MET A 330 5.06 6.08 4.81
C MET A 330 3.66 5.71 4.33
N ASN A 331 2.64 6.33 4.90
CA ASN A 331 1.26 6.19 4.45
C ASN A 331 0.84 7.46 3.68
N PRO A 332 0.84 7.49 2.32
CA PRO A 332 0.54 8.65 1.50
C PRO A 332 -0.80 9.34 1.79
N PRO A 333 -1.92 8.63 2.07
CA PRO A 333 -3.11 9.23 2.67
C PRO A 333 -2.82 10.20 3.81
N GLY A 334 -2.06 9.75 4.82
CA GLY A 334 -1.66 10.58 5.96
C GLY A 334 -0.64 11.66 5.57
N VAL A 335 0.33 11.35 4.70
CA VAL A 335 1.34 12.33 4.24
C VAL A 335 0.66 13.54 3.58
N GLY A 336 -0.22 13.30 2.62
CA GLY A 336 -0.89 14.36 1.85
C GLY A 336 -2.09 15.01 2.55
N ASN A 337 -2.30 14.72 3.84
CA ASN A 337 -3.42 15.22 4.65
C ASN A 337 -4.80 14.91 4.03
N MET A 338 -4.99 13.68 3.56
CA MET A 338 -6.28 13.26 3.01
C MET A 338 -7.31 13.15 4.14
N ALA A 339 -8.20 14.14 4.25
CA ALA A 339 -9.30 14.14 5.20
C ALA A 339 -10.38 13.13 4.82
N LEU A 340 -11.04 12.57 5.83
CA LEU A 340 -12.04 11.51 5.66
C LEU A 340 -13.39 11.96 6.18
N ASN A 341 -14.40 11.93 5.31
CA ASN A 341 -15.77 12.27 5.70
C ASN A 341 -16.53 11.00 6.17
N PRO A 342 -17.20 11.04 7.33
CA PRO A 342 -18.01 9.92 7.82
C PRO A 342 -19.05 9.45 6.81
N GLY A 343 -19.23 8.14 6.68
CA GLY A 343 -20.25 7.54 5.81
C GLY A 343 -19.84 7.37 4.34
N THR A 344 -18.59 7.65 3.99
CA THR A 344 -18.04 7.39 2.66
C THR A 344 -16.82 6.48 2.75
N VAL A 345 -16.68 5.60 1.76
CA VAL A 345 -15.55 4.65 1.63
C VAL A 345 -14.31 5.35 1.07
N ASN A 346 -14.56 6.40 0.29
CA ASN A 346 -13.58 7.32 -0.23
C ASN A 346 -14.06 8.65 0.32
N GLY A 347 -13.38 9.21 1.32
CA GLY A 347 -13.71 10.56 1.80
C GLY A 347 -13.94 11.49 0.62
N ILE A 348 -14.94 12.40 0.67
CA ILE A 348 -14.89 13.53 -0.26
C ILE A 348 -13.63 14.30 0.14
N PRO A 349 -12.60 14.33 -0.71
CA PRO A 349 -11.35 14.91 -0.27
C PRO A 349 -11.56 16.40 -0.03
N ALA A 350 -11.01 16.92 1.08
CA ALA A 350 -11.11 18.35 1.42
C ALA A 350 -10.34 19.24 0.42
N TYR A 351 -9.49 18.62 -0.39
CA TYR A 351 -8.63 19.26 -1.38
C TYR A 351 -8.89 18.67 -2.76
N ASN A 352 -8.57 19.42 -3.80
CA ASN A 352 -8.61 18.87 -5.15
C ASN A 352 -7.40 17.95 -5.39
N GLU A 353 -7.40 17.25 -6.52
CA GLU A 353 -6.36 16.28 -6.84
C GLU A 353 -4.98 16.90 -7.11
N ASP A 354 -4.95 18.11 -7.67
CA ASP A 354 -3.70 18.87 -7.87
C ASP A 354 -3.06 19.22 -6.52
N ASP A 355 -3.84 19.70 -5.56
CA ASP A 355 -3.38 20.04 -4.22
C ASP A 355 -2.77 18.82 -3.53
N TYR A 356 -3.48 17.68 -3.55
CA TYR A 356 -2.98 16.44 -2.94
C TYR A 356 -1.70 15.93 -3.62
N ALA A 357 -1.63 15.96 -4.96
CA ALA A 357 -0.41 15.62 -5.68
C ALA A 357 0.76 16.55 -5.30
N ASN A 358 0.51 17.85 -5.17
CA ASN A 358 1.52 18.83 -4.77
C ASN A 358 1.98 18.66 -3.32
N HIS A 359 1.08 18.32 -2.40
CA HIS A 359 1.45 17.98 -1.02
C HIS A 359 2.42 16.80 -0.96
N LEU A 360 2.11 15.71 -1.68
CA LEU A 360 2.98 14.55 -1.78
C LEU A 360 4.35 14.92 -2.39
N ILE A 361 4.35 15.67 -3.49
CA ILE A 361 5.58 16.11 -4.17
C ILE A 361 6.45 16.99 -3.26
N GLU A 362 5.85 17.97 -2.55
CA GLU A 362 6.57 18.87 -1.64
C GLU A 362 7.26 18.07 -0.53
N VAL A 363 6.52 17.16 0.13
CA VAL A 363 7.07 16.31 1.19
C VAL A 363 8.13 15.35 0.68
N PHE A 364 7.87 14.59 -0.37
CA PHE A 364 8.83 13.61 -0.88
C PHE A 364 10.10 14.26 -1.41
N ARG A 365 10.00 15.46 -2.00
CA ARG A 365 11.17 16.24 -2.43
C ARG A 365 12.00 16.72 -1.24
N GLU A 366 11.39 17.19 -0.15
CA GLU A 366 12.12 17.59 1.05
C GLU A 366 12.84 16.38 1.68
N PHE A 367 12.15 15.25 1.84
CA PHE A 367 12.77 14.00 2.31
C PHE A 367 13.93 13.57 1.43
N GLY A 368 13.73 13.57 0.11
CA GLY A 368 14.76 13.19 -0.84
C GLY A 368 16.00 14.09 -0.78
N THR A 369 15.79 15.40 -0.66
CA THR A 369 16.86 16.41 -0.54
C THR A 369 17.60 16.29 0.80
N ARG A 370 16.87 16.13 1.91
CA ARG A 370 17.42 16.10 3.26
C ARG A 370 18.25 14.85 3.54
N TYR A 371 17.77 13.68 3.11
CA TYR A 371 18.40 12.41 3.43
C TYR A 371 19.28 11.86 2.32
N GLY A 372 19.08 12.28 1.06
CA GLY A 372 19.91 11.87 -0.07
C GLY A 372 20.04 10.35 -0.16
N SER A 373 21.26 9.85 -0.39
CA SER A 373 21.55 8.43 -0.48
C SER A 373 21.50 7.66 0.85
N ARG A 374 21.35 8.35 1.99
CA ARG A 374 21.29 7.69 3.32
C ARG A 374 19.95 6.97 3.54
N VAL A 375 18.90 7.36 2.82
CA VAL A 375 17.64 6.60 2.70
C VAL A 375 17.61 5.90 1.35
N ALA A 376 17.74 4.58 1.41
CA ALA A 376 17.92 3.71 0.25
C ALA A 376 16.60 3.34 -0.46
N GLY A 377 15.45 3.52 0.19
CA GLY A 377 14.16 3.24 -0.43
C GLY A 377 12.95 3.60 0.42
N TYR A 378 11.78 3.52 -0.22
CA TYR A 378 10.47 3.76 0.37
C TYR A 378 9.52 2.60 0.14
N TRP A 379 8.75 2.31 1.18
CA TRP A 379 7.59 1.43 1.13
C TRP A 379 6.36 2.31 1.43
N PHE A 380 5.54 2.59 0.41
CA PHE A 380 4.37 3.46 0.54
C PHE A 380 3.09 2.63 0.72
N ASP A 381 2.39 2.79 1.85
CA ASP A 381 1.16 2.06 2.13
C ASP A 381 -0.07 2.61 1.42
N SER A 382 -1.21 1.93 1.56
CA SER A 382 -2.57 2.40 1.25
C SER A 382 -2.67 3.17 -0.07
N THR A 383 -1.88 2.77 -1.08
CA THR A 383 -1.86 3.45 -2.37
C THR A 383 -3.18 3.23 -3.10
N PHE A 384 -3.81 2.08 -2.84
CA PHE A 384 -5.15 1.79 -3.36
C PHE A 384 -6.18 2.82 -2.88
N GLU A 385 -6.08 3.32 -1.65
CA GLU A 385 -6.99 4.35 -1.13
C GLU A 385 -6.74 5.69 -1.78
N ALA A 386 -5.46 6.09 -1.85
CA ALA A 386 -5.07 7.33 -2.51
C ALA A 386 -5.55 7.34 -3.97
N THR A 387 -5.38 6.25 -4.71
CA THR A 387 -5.78 6.16 -6.12
C THR A 387 -7.28 5.93 -6.33
N GLU A 388 -8.00 5.41 -5.34
CA GLU A 388 -9.46 5.33 -5.34
C GLU A 388 -10.11 6.71 -5.14
N CYS A 389 -9.48 7.58 -4.35
CA CYS A 389 -9.88 8.99 -4.17
C CYS A 389 -9.39 9.89 -5.31
N PHE A 390 -8.16 9.67 -5.74
CA PHE A 390 -7.39 10.49 -6.68
C PHE A 390 -6.80 9.61 -7.80
N PRO A 391 -7.59 9.24 -8.82
CA PRO A 391 -7.17 8.28 -9.85
C PRO A 391 -6.19 8.84 -10.90
N ASN A 392 -6.00 10.15 -10.97
CA ASN A 392 -5.20 10.88 -11.97
C ASN A 392 -3.85 11.38 -11.42
N LEU A 393 -3.39 10.86 -10.27
CA LEU A 393 -2.10 11.26 -9.69
C LEU A 393 -0.95 11.19 -10.70
N PRO A 394 -0.10 12.24 -10.80
CA PRO A 394 1.00 12.31 -11.73
C PRO A 394 2.20 11.50 -11.20
N PHE A 395 2.12 10.17 -11.28
CA PHE A 395 3.11 9.27 -10.70
C PHE A 395 4.53 9.45 -11.25
N ASP A 396 4.70 10.01 -12.44
CA ASP A 396 6.00 10.38 -12.99
C ASP A 396 6.63 11.56 -12.23
N ALA A 397 5.85 12.61 -11.97
CA ALA A 397 6.27 13.76 -11.16
C ALA A 397 6.47 13.39 -9.70
N ILE A 398 5.57 12.58 -9.12
CA ILE A 398 5.72 12.04 -7.76
C ILE A 398 6.99 11.19 -7.67
N ASN A 399 7.24 10.28 -8.62
CA ASN A 399 8.46 9.49 -8.64
C ASN A 399 9.71 10.38 -8.77
N ALA A 400 9.69 11.42 -9.61
CA ALA A 400 10.80 12.37 -9.68
C ALA A 400 11.06 13.05 -8.32
N ALA A 401 10.02 13.45 -7.59
CA ALA A 401 10.14 14.00 -6.25
C ALA A 401 10.74 12.98 -5.27
N VAL A 402 10.19 11.76 -5.24
CA VAL A 402 10.65 10.63 -4.43
C VAL A 402 12.09 10.25 -4.71
N LYS A 403 12.63 10.48 -5.92
CA LYS A 403 14.02 10.16 -6.30
C LYS A 403 14.97 11.37 -6.13
N THR A 404 14.49 12.51 -5.65
CA THR A 404 15.32 13.71 -5.41
C THR A 404 16.49 13.39 -4.48
N GLY A 405 17.68 13.85 -4.82
CA GLY A 405 18.91 13.62 -4.03
C GLY A 405 19.48 12.20 -4.10
N TYR A 406 18.74 11.21 -4.63
CA TYR A 406 19.26 9.85 -4.85
C TYR A 406 18.45 9.12 -5.94
N PRO A 407 18.90 9.15 -7.21
CA PRO A 407 18.20 8.51 -8.32
C PRO A 407 18.03 7.00 -8.20
N GLU A 408 18.91 6.31 -7.47
CA GLU A 408 18.87 4.84 -7.26
C GLU A 408 18.00 4.41 -6.06
N ARG A 409 17.18 5.32 -5.51
CA ARG A 409 16.32 5.03 -4.36
C ARG A 409 15.19 4.07 -4.73
N LEU A 410 15.01 2.96 -4.02
CA LEU A 410 13.92 2.01 -4.32
C LEU A 410 12.53 2.55 -3.92
N VAL A 411 11.49 2.20 -4.68
CA VAL A 411 10.10 2.59 -4.41
C VAL A 411 9.18 1.40 -4.59
N ALA A 412 8.29 1.18 -3.61
CA ALA A 412 7.14 0.28 -3.73
C ALA A 412 5.85 1.02 -3.35
N TRP A 413 4.81 0.85 -4.16
CA TRP A 413 3.46 1.36 -3.89
C TRP A 413 2.54 0.20 -3.50
N ASN A 414 2.26 0.05 -2.21
CA ASN A 414 1.42 -1.02 -1.70
C ASN A 414 -0.04 -0.77 -2.08
N ASN A 415 -0.57 -1.66 -2.91
CA ASN A 415 -1.99 -1.71 -3.27
C ASN A 415 -2.70 -2.86 -2.53
N TRP A 416 -2.10 -3.32 -1.43
CA TRP A 416 -2.54 -4.46 -0.66
C TRP A 416 -2.68 -5.72 -1.54
N VAL A 417 -3.87 -6.33 -1.59
CA VAL A 417 -4.16 -7.52 -2.41
C VAL A 417 -4.55 -7.18 -3.85
N PHE A 418 -4.68 -5.90 -4.19
CA PHE A 418 -5.22 -5.46 -5.46
C PHE A 418 -4.14 -5.27 -6.54
N PRO A 419 -4.53 -5.35 -7.83
CA PRO A 419 -3.66 -4.97 -8.93
C PRO A 419 -3.06 -3.57 -8.77
N HIS A 420 -1.77 -3.40 -9.06
CA HIS A 420 -1.12 -2.09 -8.96
C HIS A 420 -1.71 -1.08 -9.93
N GLU A 421 -1.90 0.15 -9.49
CA GLU A 421 -2.47 1.23 -10.32
C GLU A 421 -1.40 2.05 -11.07
N THR A 422 -0.11 1.79 -10.81
CA THR A 422 1.01 2.47 -11.45
C THR A 422 2.23 1.54 -11.63
N GLU A 423 3.00 1.80 -12.69
CA GLU A 423 4.24 1.07 -13.01
C GLU A 423 5.48 1.82 -12.54
N TRP A 424 5.32 3.05 -12.01
CA TRP A 424 6.37 3.92 -11.46
C TRP A 424 6.83 3.45 -10.07
N GLN A 425 7.34 2.21 -10.03
CA GLN A 425 7.88 1.52 -8.85
C GLN A 425 8.89 0.46 -9.28
N ASP A 426 9.76 0.09 -8.34
CA ASP A 426 10.92 -0.77 -8.57
C ASP A 426 10.69 -2.21 -8.09
N TYR A 427 9.97 -2.39 -6.99
CA TYR A 427 9.77 -3.69 -6.34
C TYR A 427 8.34 -3.86 -5.80
N PHE A 428 7.95 -5.11 -5.61
CA PHE A 428 6.65 -5.46 -5.04
C PHE A 428 6.63 -5.19 -3.53
N ALA A 429 5.63 -4.45 -3.05
CA ALA A 429 5.47 -4.18 -1.61
C ALA A 429 5.44 -5.47 -0.76
N GLY A 430 4.88 -6.56 -1.28
CA GLY A 430 5.07 -7.88 -0.68
C GLY A 430 4.34 -8.11 0.63
N GLU A 431 3.26 -7.37 0.91
CA GLU A 431 2.50 -7.47 2.17
C GLU A 431 1.73 -8.80 2.31
N LEU A 432 2.45 -9.90 2.48
CA LEU A 432 1.90 -11.26 2.56
C LEU A 432 1.60 -11.68 4.00
N THR A 433 2.29 -11.04 4.95
CA THR A 433 2.05 -11.02 6.40
C THR A 433 2.30 -12.31 7.18
N ASP A 434 2.23 -13.48 6.54
CA ASP A 434 2.39 -14.78 7.20
C ASP A 434 2.88 -15.86 6.24
N LEU A 435 3.29 -17.01 6.80
CA LEU A 435 3.65 -18.21 6.05
C LEU A 435 2.45 -19.18 5.95
N PRO A 436 2.39 -20.05 4.91
CA PRO A 436 3.33 -20.18 3.80
C PRO A 436 3.13 -19.11 2.72
N VAL A 437 4.23 -18.78 2.03
CA VAL A 437 4.23 -17.87 0.87
C VAL A 437 4.59 -18.65 -0.39
N LYS A 438 3.87 -18.40 -1.49
CA LYS A 438 4.21 -18.99 -2.79
C LYS A 438 5.57 -18.50 -3.27
N SER A 439 6.38 -19.43 -3.75
CA SER A 439 7.55 -19.13 -4.58
C SER A 439 7.15 -18.21 -5.74
N TYR A 440 8.01 -17.22 -6.02
CA TYR A 440 7.86 -16.35 -7.19
C TYR A 440 8.53 -16.97 -8.43
N GLY A 441 9.32 -18.03 -8.25
CA GLY A 441 10.07 -18.71 -9.30
C GLY A 441 11.28 -17.90 -9.78
N GLY A 442 11.66 -16.85 -9.05
CA GLY A 442 12.80 -16.00 -9.37
C GLY A 442 12.59 -14.53 -9.01
N ARG A 443 13.63 -13.74 -9.28
CA ARG A 443 13.76 -12.35 -8.84
C ARG A 443 12.67 -11.43 -9.38
N VAL A 444 12.36 -11.55 -10.67
CA VAL A 444 11.34 -10.74 -11.34
C VAL A 444 10.08 -11.57 -11.47
N ILE A 445 9.00 -11.10 -10.88
CA ILE A 445 7.75 -11.85 -10.80
C ILE A 445 7.10 -11.92 -12.20
N ARG A 446 6.61 -13.12 -12.59
CA ARG A 446 6.14 -13.38 -13.97
C ARG A 446 4.63 -13.34 -14.18
N ASN A 447 3.86 -13.51 -13.12
CA ASN A 447 2.40 -13.61 -13.13
C ASN A 447 1.79 -12.77 -12.00
N GLY A 448 0.46 -12.68 -11.91
CA GLY A 448 -0.24 -12.02 -10.81
C GLY A 448 -0.11 -10.49 -10.78
N VAL A 449 -0.57 -9.90 -9.68
CA VAL A 449 -0.67 -8.44 -9.50
C VAL A 449 0.67 -7.71 -9.55
N ALA A 450 1.77 -8.40 -9.22
CA ALA A 450 3.11 -7.82 -9.13
C ALA A 450 4.02 -8.17 -10.32
N LYS A 451 3.42 -8.62 -11.43
CA LYS A 451 4.15 -8.99 -12.65
C LYS A 451 5.11 -7.89 -13.10
N GLY A 452 6.37 -8.27 -13.33
CA GLY A 452 7.43 -7.39 -13.82
C GLY A 452 8.20 -6.65 -12.73
N LEU A 453 7.79 -6.73 -11.46
CA LEU A 453 8.50 -6.12 -10.34
C LEU A 453 9.55 -7.07 -9.76
N GLN A 454 10.58 -6.50 -9.15
CA GLN A 454 11.44 -7.21 -8.21
C GLN A 454 10.57 -7.80 -7.09
N GLY A 455 10.68 -9.09 -6.82
CA GLY A 455 9.98 -9.74 -5.73
C GLY A 455 10.50 -9.30 -4.37
N HIS A 456 9.60 -9.24 -3.39
CA HIS A 456 9.90 -8.98 -1.99
C HIS A 456 8.74 -9.53 -1.15
N VAL A 457 9.05 -9.94 0.09
CA VAL A 457 8.07 -10.48 1.04
C VAL A 457 8.17 -9.70 2.34
N ALA A 458 7.05 -9.23 2.88
CA ALA A 458 6.93 -8.64 4.20
C ALA A 458 6.05 -9.55 5.08
N LEU A 459 6.62 -10.03 6.19
CA LEU A 459 5.97 -10.93 7.15
C LEU A 459 5.82 -10.23 8.49
N ARG A 460 4.76 -10.55 9.23
CA ARG A 460 4.69 -10.26 10.67
C ARG A 460 5.59 -11.25 11.37
N PHE A 461 6.56 -10.79 12.17
CA PHE A 461 7.41 -11.68 12.92
C PHE A 461 6.78 -12.08 14.26
N ASP A 462 6.17 -11.12 14.96
CA ASP A 462 5.51 -11.32 16.26
C ASP A 462 4.16 -10.59 16.30
N ALA A 463 4.15 -9.30 16.66
CA ALA A 463 2.97 -8.45 16.73
C ALA A 463 2.21 -8.41 15.39
N ASP A 464 0.92 -8.10 15.47
CA ASP A 464 0.08 -7.82 14.30
C ASP A 464 0.43 -6.46 13.68
N TRP A 465 1.67 -6.35 13.19
CA TRP A 465 2.39 -5.13 12.79
C TRP A 465 2.64 -4.12 13.90
N LEU A 466 1.66 -3.94 14.79
CA LEU A 466 1.57 -2.86 15.76
C LEU A 466 1.44 -3.38 17.19
N HIS A 467 2.18 -2.81 18.13
CA HIS A 467 1.99 -3.04 19.57
C HIS A 467 1.31 -1.83 20.24
N ILE A 468 -0.02 -1.81 20.18
CA ILE A 468 -0.85 -0.66 20.59
C ILE A 468 -1.79 -0.94 21.78
N LYS A 469 -1.77 -2.16 22.33
CA LYS A 469 -2.59 -2.55 23.49
C LYS A 469 -1.80 -2.30 24.78
N GLN A 470 -2.30 -1.38 25.60
CA GLN A 470 -1.65 -1.01 26.87
C GLN A 470 -1.59 -2.22 27.83
N ASP A 471 -0.52 -2.30 28.61
CA ASP A 471 -0.31 -3.31 29.66
C ASP A 471 -0.46 -4.75 29.14
N THR A 472 -0.03 -4.98 27.88
CA THR A 472 0.06 -6.32 27.30
C THR A 472 1.50 -6.66 26.95
N PRO A 473 1.93 -7.91 27.14
CA PRO A 473 3.26 -8.32 26.68
C PRO A 473 3.33 -8.25 25.14
N MET A 474 4.55 -8.07 24.61
CA MET A 474 4.77 -8.28 23.19
C MET A 474 4.38 -9.72 22.82
N PRO A 475 3.62 -9.95 21.74
CA PRO A 475 3.33 -11.29 21.26
C PRO A 475 4.61 -12.10 21.02
N ALA A 476 4.51 -13.41 21.17
CA ALA A 476 5.63 -14.31 20.86
C ALA A 476 5.90 -14.33 19.34
N PRO A 477 7.13 -14.61 18.91
CA PRO A 477 7.44 -14.88 17.51
C PRO A 477 6.52 -15.95 16.92
N ARG A 478 6.02 -15.70 15.71
CA ARG A 478 5.09 -16.57 14.97
C ARG A 478 5.76 -17.83 14.43
N PHE A 479 7.06 -17.75 14.20
CA PHE A 479 7.83 -18.79 13.52
C PHE A 479 8.94 -19.31 14.41
N LYS A 480 9.24 -20.60 14.25
CA LYS A 480 10.48 -21.15 14.79
C LYS A 480 11.66 -20.62 13.97
N ALA A 481 12.82 -20.43 14.61
CA ALA A 481 14.01 -19.90 13.94
C ALA A 481 14.40 -20.70 12.69
N LYS A 482 14.35 -22.05 12.77
CA LYS A 482 14.66 -22.92 11.63
C LYS A 482 13.68 -22.76 10.47
N GLU A 483 12.38 -22.73 10.75
CA GLU A 483 11.33 -22.55 9.74
C GLU A 483 11.52 -21.21 9.01
N LEU A 484 11.72 -20.13 9.77
CA LEU A 484 11.94 -18.81 9.20
C LEU A 484 13.25 -18.73 8.40
N ALA A 485 14.33 -19.33 8.89
CA ALA A 485 15.60 -19.40 8.19
C ALA A 485 15.46 -20.17 6.86
N ASP A 486 14.86 -21.36 6.88
CA ASP A 486 14.65 -22.16 5.67
C ASP A 486 13.87 -21.37 4.60
N PHE A 487 12.84 -20.62 5.01
CA PHE A 487 12.09 -19.73 4.12
C PHE A 487 12.95 -18.58 3.57
N ILE A 488 13.72 -17.89 4.41
CA ILE A 488 14.62 -16.81 3.99
C ILE A 488 15.65 -17.34 2.97
N ILE A 489 16.23 -18.52 3.22
CA ILE A 489 17.19 -19.14 2.32
C ILE A 489 16.56 -19.52 0.99
N ALA A 490 15.35 -20.10 0.99
CA ALA A 490 14.62 -20.37 -0.24
C ALA A 490 14.35 -19.08 -1.04
N SER A 491 13.97 -18.01 -0.35
CA SER A 491 13.74 -16.69 -0.96
C SER A 491 15.03 -16.06 -1.49
N GLN A 492 16.17 -16.26 -0.82
CA GLN A 492 17.49 -15.80 -1.28
C GLN A 492 17.93 -16.49 -2.58
N ILE A 493 17.60 -17.77 -2.78
CA ILE A 493 17.86 -18.48 -4.05
C ILE A 493 17.12 -17.80 -5.21
N GLU A 494 15.90 -17.33 -4.94
CA GLU A 494 15.11 -16.55 -5.90
C GLU A 494 15.51 -15.07 -5.95
N GLN A 495 16.48 -14.64 -5.13
CA GLN A 495 16.90 -13.25 -4.96
C GLN A 495 15.73 -12.32 -4.54
N VAL A 496 14.86 -12.85 -3.68
CA VAL A 496 13.69 -12.19 -3.10
C VAL A 496 13.99 -11.87 -1.63
N PRO A 497 14.21 -10.60 -1.27
CA PRO A 497 14.42 -10.23 0.12
C PRO A 497 13.14 -10.38 0.96
N VAL A 498 13.34 -10.77 2.22
CA VAL A 498 12.27 -10.93 3.23
C VAL A 498 12.39 -9.85 4.31
N THR A 499 11.36 -9.05 4.53
CA THR A 499 11.27 -8.10 5.62
C THR A 499 10.46 -8.68 6.78
N LEU A 500 11.03 -8.64 7.97
CA LEU A 500 10.41 -9.11 9.20
C LEU A 500 9.86 -7.91 9.99
N GLY A 501 8.54 -7.81 10.12
CA GLY A 501 7.86 -6.86 10.98
C GLY A 501 8.04 -7.25 12.45
N VAL A 502 9.02 -6.66 13.11
CA VAL A 502 9.41 -6.95 14.50
C VAL A 502 8.73 -5.94 15.43
N GLY A 503 8.07 -6.46 16.46
CA GLY A 503 7.40 -5.70 17.48
C GLY A 503 8.37 -4.85 18.28
N ILE A 504 7.97 -3.60 18.54
CA ILE A 504 8.76 -2.61 19.25
C ILE A 504 7.90 -1.93 20.32
N PHE A 505 8.51 -1.71 21.48
CA PHE A 505 7.91 -0.91 22.55
C PHE A 505 8.29 0.56 22.43
N GLN A 506 7.60 1.41 23.19
CA GLN A 506 7.78 2.86 23.15
C GLN A 506 9.19 3.32 23.60
N ASP A 507 9.94 2.49 24.32
CA ASP A 507 11.33 2.73 24.72
C ASP A 507 12.36 2.24 23.69
N GLY A 508 11.92 1.71 22.54
CA GLY A 508 12.78 1.17 21.50
C GLY A 508 13.21 -0.28 21.72
N SER A 509 12.77 -0.92 22.80
CA SER A 509 13.05 -2.33 23.06
C SER A 509 12.20 -3.27 22.22
N PHE A 510 12.75 -4.43 21.89
CA PHE A 510 12.03 -5.49 21.18
C PHE A 510 11.26 -6.34 22.19
N GLY A 511 10.35 -7.18 21.70
CA GLY A 511 9.79 -8.25 22.52
C GLY A 511 10.89 -9.12 23.14
N PRO A 512 10.80 -9.52 24.42
CA PRO A 512 11.85 -10.27 25.12
C PRO A 512 12.17 -11.62 24.45
N GLN A 513 11.22 -12.18 23.70
CA GLN A 513 11.37 -13.44 22.98
C GLN A 513 11.91 -13.29 21.55
N ALA A 514 11.99 -12.06 21.02
CA ALA A 514 12.37 -11.82 19.64
C ALA A 514 13.86 -12.10 19.38
N MET A 515 14.74 -11.54 20.21
CA MET A 515 16.20 -11.63 20.00
C MET A 515 16.76 -13.07 20.01
N PRO A 516 16.35 -13.98 20.90
CA PRO A 516 16.78 -15.38 20.84
C PRO A 516 16.49 -16.02 19.47
N VAL A 517 15.29 -15.80 18.93
CA VAL A 517 14.90 -16.34 17.62
C VAL A 517 15.67 -15.67 16.48
N LEU A 518 15.79 -14.33 16.49
CA LEU A 518 16.48 -13.58 15.43
C LEU A 518 17.99 -13.87 15.39
N ARG A 519 18.64 -14.06 16.54
CA ARG A 519 20.06 -14.48 16.60
C ARG A 519 20.24 -15.88 16.03
N GLU A 520 19.33 -16.80 16.31
CA GLU A 520 19.38 -18.14 15.72
C GLU A 520 19.09 -18.12 14.21
N VAL A 521 18.17 -17.27 13.74
CA VAL A 521 17.95 -17.04 12.31
C VAL A 521 19.22 -16.53 11.64
N LYS A 522 19.89 -15.52 12.23
CA LYS A 522 21.19 -15.04 11.75
C LYS A 522 22.18 -16.19 11.61
N ARG A 523 22.35 -16.99 12.67
CA ARG A 523 23.29 -18.12 12.67
C ARG A 523 23.00 -19.10 11.53
N LEU A 524 21.72 -19.41 11.30
CA LEU A 524 21.29 -20.35 10.27
C LEU A 524 21.37 -19.78 8.84
N VAL A 525 21.21 -18.46 8.65
CA VAL A 525 21.18 -17.80 7.35
C VAL A 525 22.56 -17.28 6.93
N ARG A 526 23.31 -16.65 7.84
CA ARG A 526 24.56 -15.92 7.57
C ARG A 526 25.81 -16.73 7.88
N ASP A 527 25.80 -17.51 8.95
CA ASP A 527 27.01 -18.15 9.50
C ASP A 527 27.20 -19.59 8.96
N ARG A 528 26.57 -19.91 7.83
CA ARG A 528 26.69 -21.22 7.17
C ARG A 528 28.13 -21.50 6.78
N GLY A 529 28.83 -22.31 7.57
CA GLY A 529 30.21 -22.74 7.33
C GLY A 529 31.26 -22.08 8.22
N ALA A 530 30.89 -21.24 9.20
CA ALA A 530 31.82 -20.83 10.24
C ALA A 530 32.04 -22.00 11.23
N PRO A 531 33.29 -22.38 11.56
CA PRO A 531 33.53 -23.38 12.61
C PRO A 531 32.97 -22.85 13.94
N VAL A 532 32.26 -23.74 14.65
CA VAL A 532 31.66 -23.49 15.98
C VAL A 532 32.72 -23.16 17.00
#